data_AF-A0A0D0DZU2-F1
#
_entry.id   AF-A0A0D0DZU2-F1
#
_cell.length_a   1.000
_cell.length_b   1.000
_cell.length_c   1.000
_cell.angle_alpha   90.00
_cell.angle_beta   90.00
_cell.angle_gamma   90.00
#
_symmetry.space_group_name_H-M   'P 1'
#
loop_
_entity.id
_entity.type
_entity.pdbx_description
1 polymer ?
#
loop_
_entity_poly.entity_id
_entity_poly.type
_entity_poly.pdbx_seq_one_letter_code
_entity_poly.pdbx_strand_id
1 'polypeptide(L)'
;MQQFAPCDSFNSWVFLMELCAHGPEYFQHFKSEIPEPKVIEQIPFVKTSLTAARAMDINNSTVSGNIRAVVDLLAQGGIYNPGNARALGTPDISLYVVLVHGDLGTGKCLQAAQLHCSIEAAPWNCFQHVVFIPSLFHLKMACADAVWWCFLQPLSVLEDETSLMRDVSQLQPKETGIYCSKPGFCRMHQLIGHA
;
A
#
# COMPACT_ATOMS: atom_id res chain seq x y z
N MET A 1 30.66 9.88 19.52
CA MET A 1 29.46 10.48 18.90
C MET A 1 28.96 9.48 17.87
N GLN A 2 27.89 8.76 18.18
CA GLN A 2 27.39 7.66 17.35
C GLN A 2 26.64 8.29 16.16
N GLN A 3 27.10 8.05 14.92
CA GLN A 3 26.39 8.51 13.74
C GLN A 3 25.15 7.63 13.57
N PHE A 4 23.98 8.21 13.83
CA PHE A 4 22.69 7.58 13.51
C PHE A 4 22.52 7.46 12.01
N ALA A 5 21.75 6.47 11.57
CA ALA A 5 21.33 6.40 10.18
C ALA A 5 20.49 7.66 9.83
N PRO A 6 20.51 8.10 8.56
CA PRO A 6 19.70 9.23 8.08
C PRO A 6 18.23 9.22 8.53
N CYS A 7 17.59 8.05 8.47
CA CYS A 7 16.19 7.85 8.86
C CYS A 7 15.96 8.10 10.36
N ASP A 8 16.85 7.57 11.20
CA ASP A 8 16.75 7.68 12.66
C ASP A 8 16.91 9.13 13.14
N SER A 9 17.75 9.90 12.44
CA SER A 9 17.97 11.33 12.73
C SER A 9 16.72 12.16 12.42
N PHE A 10 16.05 11.88 11.29
CA PHE A 10 14.81 12.57 10.93
C PHE A 10 13.66 12.19 11.88
N ASN A 11 13.49 10.91 12.18
CA ASN A 11 12.43 10.45 13.09
C ASN A 11 12.60 11.05 14.51
N SER A 12 13.84 11.13 14.99
CA SER A 12 14.15 11.78 16.27
C SER A 12 13.81 13.27 16.23
N TRP A 13 14.13 13.95 15.13
CA TRP A 13 13.78 15.36 14.95
C TRP A 13 12.25 15.58 14.95
N VAL A 14 11.49 14.77 14.19
CA VAL A 14 10.01 14.84 14.16
C VAL A 14 9.43 14.65 15.55
N PHE A 15 9.88 13.62 16.28
CA PHE A 15 9.40 13.35 17.63
C PHE A 15 9.67 14.52 18.59
N LEU A 16 10.88 15.09 18.56
CA LEU A 16 11.23 16.23 19.41
C LEU A 16 10.41 17.48 19.06
N MET A 17 10.18 17.72 17.77
CA MET A 17 9.36 18.84 17.30
C MET A 17 7.89 18.69 17.73
N GLU A 18 7.32 17.49 17.59
CA GLU A 18 5.96 17.21 18.04
C GLU A 18 5.82 17.30 19.57
N LEU A 19 6.81 16.78 20.32
CA LEU A 19 6.83 16.88 21.78
C LEU A 19 6.88 18.35 22.24
N CYS A 20 7.66 19.20 21.58
CA CYS A 20 7.73 20.62 21.92
C CYS A 20 6.50 21.40 21.44
N ALA A 21 5.82 20.96 20.38
CA ALA A 21 4.63 21.63 19.84
C ALA A 21 3.33 21.24 20.56
N HIS A 22 3.21 19.99 20.99
CA HIS A 22 1.96 19.40 21.49
C HIS A 22 2.10 18.75 22.87
N GLY A 23 3.32 18.59 23.38
CA GLY A 23 3.57 18.06 24.71
C GLY A 23 3.33 19.08 25.84
N PRO A 24 3.65 18.71 27.08
CA PRO A 24 3.55 19.58 28.25
C PRO A 24 4.24 20.94 28.04
N GLU A 25 3.73 22.01 28.67
CA GLU A 25 4.30 23.37 28.57
C GLU A 25 5.80 23.43 28.87
N TYR A 26 6.26 22.54 29.76
CA TYR A 26 7.69 22.36 30.04
C TYR A 26 8.52 22.12 28.77
N PHE A 27 8.05 21.42 27.75
CA PHE A 27 8.88 21.14 26.57
C PHE A 27 8.90 22.28 25.54
N GLN A 28 7.98 23.24 25.63
CA GLN A 28 7.86 24.30 24.61
C GLN A 28 9.10 25.19 24.52
N HIS A 29 9.83 25.38 25.63
CA HIS A 29 11.03 26.23 25.65
C HIS A 29 12.23 25.62 24.92
N PHE A 30 12.26 24.29 24.71
CA PHE A 30 13.32 23.64 23.93
C PHE A 30 13.11 23.77 22.42
N LYS A 31 11.96 24.29 21.96
CA LYS A 31 11.65 24.40 20.53
C LYS A 31 12.70 25.20 19.76
N SER A 32 13.25 26.26 20.35
CA SER A 32 14.31 27.06 19.73
C SER A 32 15.69 26.40 19.75
N GLU A 33 15.87 25.32 20.51
CA GLU A 33 17.13 24.59 20.63
C GLU A 33 17.22 23.41 19.63
N ILE A 34 16.10 23.05 18.99
CA ILE A 34 16.05 21.97 18.00
C ILE A 34 16.51 22.51 16.63
N PRO A 35 17.65 22.04 16.09
CA PRO A 35 18.12 22.49 14.77
C PRO A 35 17.22 21.92 13.67
N GLU A 36 17.10 22.64 12.56
CA GLU A 36 16.44 22.15 11.35
C GLU A 36 17.10 20.84 10.86
N PRO A 37 16.32 19.90 10.29
CA PRO A 37 16.85 18.62 9.87
C PRO A 37 17.75 18.84 8.65
N LYS A 38 18.87 18.13 8.60
CA LYS A 38 19.76 18.19 7.46
C LYS A 38 19.04 17.65 6.23
N VAL A 39 18.95 18.48 5.19
CA VAL A 39 18.43 18.07 3.88
C VAL A 39 19.42 17.10 3.23
N ILE A 40 18.98 15.88 2.93
CA ILE A 40 19.79 14.83 2.30
C ILE A 40 19.43 14.74 0.82
N GLU A 41 18.14 14.59 0.53
CA GLU A 41 17.61 14.50 -0.82
C GLU A 41 16.48 15.51 -0.93
N GLN A 42 16.81 16.72 -1.41
CA GLN A 42 15.80 17.75 -1.61
C GLN A 42 14.95 17.36 -2.82
N ILE A 43 13.65 17.12 -2.59
CA ILE A 43 12.70 17.01 -3.70
C ILE A 43 12.70 18.35 -4.43
N PRO A 44 13.03 18.39 -5.74
CA PRO A 44 13.07 19.64 -6.48
C PRO A 44 11.72 20.35 -6.43
N PHE A 45 11.69 21.62 -6.05
CA PHE A 45 10.47 22.44 -6.07
C PHE A 45 10.20 22.99 -7.48
N VAL A 46 10.27 22.11 -8.48
CA VAL A 46 9.92 22.41 -9.86
C VAL A 46 8.72 21.57 -10.24
N LYS A 47 7.81 22.15 -11.02
CA LYS A 47 6.65 21.42 -11.53
C LYS A 47 7.15 20.33 -12.48
N THR A 48 7.06 19.08 -12.06
CA THR A 48 7.35 17.94 -12.93
C THR A 48 6.34 17.91 -14.07
N SER A 49 6.81 17.68 -15.30
CA SER A 49 5.94 17.41 -16.43
C SER A 49 5.17 16.12 -16.19
N LEU A 50 3.85 16.19 -16.22
CA LEU A 50 2.99 15.01 -16.12
C LEU A 50 2.92 14.35 -17.49
N THR A 51 3.42 13.12 -17.60
CA THR A 51 3.21 12.27 -18.77
C THR A 51 2.14 11.24 -18.43
N ALA A 52 1.09 11.21 -19.25
CA ALA A 52 0.04 10.19 -19.19
C ALA A 52 0.64 8.78 -19.16
N ALA A 53 0.16 7.93 -18.26
CA ALA A 53 0.58 6.53 -18.24
C ALA A 53 0.04 5.82 -19.49
N ARG A 54 0.91 5.15 -20.26
CA ARG A 54 0.50 4.43 -21.48
C ARG A 54 -0.52 3.32 -21.21
N ALA A 55 -0.55 2.82 -19.98
CA ALA A 55 -1.53 1.84 -19.54
C ALA A 55 -2.96 2.37 -19.37
N MET A 56 -3.21 3.69 -19.45
CA MET A 56 -4.56 4.25 -19.24
C MET A 56 -5.56 3.80 -20.31
N ASP A 57 -5.12 3.59 -21.55
CA ASP A 57 -6.00 3.21 -22.67
C ASP A 57 -6.11 1.68 -22.84
N ILE A 58 -5.61 0.91 -21.87
CA ILE A 58 -5.55 -0.54 -21.94
C ILE A 58 -6.64 -1.16 -21.07
N ASN A 59 -7.34 -2.15 -21.62
CA ASN A 59 -8.33 -2.89 -20.87
C ASN A 59 -7.69 -3.91 -19.91
N ASN A 60 -7.45 -3.46 -18.67
CA ASN A 60 -6.86 -4.25 -17.59
C ASN A 60 -7.82 -5.30 -16.99
N SER A 61 -9.01 -5.52 -17.56
CA SER A 61 -9.88 -6.65 -17.15
C SER A 61 -9.49 -7.98 -17.81
N THR A 62 -8.52 -7.96 -18.74
CA THR A 62 -8.08 -9.14 -19.50
C THR A 62 -6.63 -9.48 -19.19
N VAL A 63 -6.25 -10.74 -19.36
CA VAL A 63 -4.86 -11.20 -19.18
C VAL A 63 -3.93 -10.49 -20.17
N SER A 64 -4.30 -10.43 -21.46
CA SER A 64 -3.53 -9.73 -22.49
C SER A 64 -3.42 -8.23 -22.25
N GLY A 65 -4.49 -7.60 -21.76
CA GLY A 65 -4.47 -6.20 -21.34
C GLY A 65 -3.50 -5.95 -20.19
N ASN A 66 -3.51 -6.78 -19.15
CA ASN A 66 -2.54 -6.65 -18.04
C ASN A 66 -1.10 -6.84 -18.49
N ILE A 67 -0.84 -7.84 -19.34
CA ILE A 67 0.49 -8.04 -19.95
C ILE A 67 0.94 -6.76 -20.64
N ARG A 68 0.09 -6.20 -21.50
CA ARG A 68 0.41 -4.98 -22.25
C ARG A 68 0.61 -3.78 -21.32
N ALA A 69 -0.23 -3.62 -20.31
CA ALA A 69 -0.09 -2.55 -19.32
C ALA A 69 1.25 -2.60 -18.59
N VAL A 70 1.67 -3.78 -18.14
CA VAL A 70 2.98 -3.95 -17.49
C VAL A 70 4.11 -3.62 -18.47
N VAL A 71 4.09 -4.15 -19.69
CA VAL A 71 5.13 -3.89 -20.69
C VAL A 71 5.22 -2.39 -21.02
N ASP A 72 4.08 -1.73 -21.23
CA ASP A 72 4.03 -0.32 -21.59
C ASP A 72 4.49 0.59 -20.43
N LEU A 73 4.17 0.23 -19.17
CA LEU A 73 4.65 0.93 -17.98
C LEU A 73 6.16 0.75 -17.76
N LEU A 74 6.67 -0.47 -17.91
CA LEU A 74 8.11 -0.75 -17.81
C LEU A 74 8.87 0.05 -18.87
N ALA A 75 8.42 0.01 -20.12
CA ALA A 75 9.04 0.75 -21.21
C ALA A 75 8.96 2.27 -20.99
N GLN A 76 7.86 2.79 -20.45
CA GLN A 76 7.73 4.20 -20.09
C GLN A 76 8.67 4.59 -18.94
N GLY A 77 8.96 3.67 -18.02
CA GLY A 77 9.97 3.81 -16.97
C GLY A 77 11.40 3.55 -17.42
N GLY A 78 11.65 3.29 -18.70
CA GLY A 78 12.99 3.00 -19.24
C GLY A 78 13.54 1.62 -18.85
N ILE A 79 12.65 0.71 -18.44
CA ILE A 79 12.99 -0.66 -18.05
C ILE A 79 12.69 -1.59 -19.22
N TYR A 80 13.71 -2.33 -19.66
CA TYR A 80 13.65 -3.24 -20.80
C TYR A 80 14.24 -4.59 -20.45
N ASN A 81 14.02 -5.57 -21.34
CA ASN A 81 14.60 -6.90 -21.22
C ASN A 81 16.14 -6.80 -21.07
N PRO A 82 16.76 -7.36 -20.01
CA PRO A 82 18.21 -7.36 -19.81
C PRO A 82 19.03 -7.86 -20.99
N GLY A 83 18.48 -8.81 -21.78
CA GLY A 83 19.11 -9.30 -23.01
C GLY A 83 19.28 -8.20 -24.08
N ASN A 84 18.38 -7.21 -24.09
CA ASN A 84 18.41 -6.06 -25.00
C ASN A 84 18.96 -4.80 -24.32
N ALA A 85 18.91 -4.73 -22.98
CA ALA A 85 19.26 -3.56 -22.18
C ALA A 85 20.73 -3.14 -22.33
N ARG A 86 21.64 -4.12 -22.45
CA ARG A 86 23.08 -3.85 -22.66
C ARG A 86 23.37 -3.11 -23.97
N ALA A 87 22.51 -3.27 -24.98
CA ALA A 87 22.65 -2.57 -26.25
C ALA A 87 22.09 -1.13 -26.21
N LEU A 88 21.19 -0.83 -25.27
CA LEU A 88 20.49 0.45 -25.14
C LEU A 88 21.09 1.35 -24.04
N GLY A 89 22.11 0.89 -23.31
CA GLY A 89 22.68 1.62 -22.17
C GLY A 89 21.70 1.78 -21.00
N THR A 90 20.69 0.91 -20.91
CA THR A 90 19.64 0.99 -19.89
C THR A 90 20.04 0.20 -18.64
N PRO A 91 19.48 0.53 -17.45
CA PRO A 91 19.82 -0.15 -16.20
C PRO A 91 19.58 -1.67 -16.30
N ASP A 92 20.56 -2.47 -15.90
CA ASP A 92 20.39 -3.92 -15.76
C ASP A 92 19.60 -4.21 -14.48
N ILE A 93 18.32 -4.57 -14.64
CA ILE A 93 17.42 -4.87 -13.51
C ILE A 93 17.34 -6.37 -13.18
N SER A 94 18.26 -7.20 -13.69
CA SER A 94 18.21 -8.66 -13.49
C SER A 94 18.23 -9.12 -12.02
N LEU A 95 18.76 -8.30 -11.10
CA LEU A 95 18.78 -8.55 -9.66
C LEU A 95 17.59 -7.94 -8.90
N TYR A 96 16.68 -7.25 -9.59
CA TYR A 96 15.57 -6.52 -8.98
C TYR A 96 14.23 -7.13 -9.38
N VAL A 97 13.24 -6.88 -8.54
CA VAL A 97 11.83 -7.17 -8.83
C VAL A 97 11.06 -5.86 -8.98
N VAL A 98 10.05 -5.89 -9.83
CA VAL A 98 9.11 -4.79 -10.04
C VAL A 98 7.84 -5.11 -9.27
N LEU A 99 7.53 -4.26 -8.30
CA LEU A 99 6.32 -4.37 -7.52
C LEU A 99 5.16 -3.73 -8.28
N VAL A 100 4.13 -4.50 -8.59
CA VAL A 100 2.92 -4.01 -9.25
C VAL A 100 1.76 -4.05 -8.27
N HIS A 101 1.20 -2.88 -8.02
CA HIS A 101 0.08 -2.70 -7.11
C HIS A 101 -1.21 -2.49 -7.88
N GLY A 102 -2.28 -3.13 -7.42
CA GLY A 102 -3.58 -3.05 -8.09
C GLY A 102 -4.68 -3.73 -7.32
N ASP A 103 -5.84 -3.84 -7.98
CA ASP A 103 -6.97 -4.58 -7.42
C ASP A 103 -6.75 -6.11 -7.50
N LEU A 104 -7.60 -6.88 -6.82
CA LEU A 104 -7.53 -8.34 -6.87
C LEU A 104 -7.71 -8.90 -8.30
N GLY A 105 -8.42 -8.19 -9.17
CA GLY A 105 -8.59 -8.55 -10.58
C GLY A 105 -7.27 -8.49 -11.34
N THR A 106 -6.54 -7.39 -11.17
CA THR A 106 -5.18 -7.17 -11.68
C THR A 106 -4.26 -8.30 -11.21
N GLY A 107 -4.28 -8.62 -9.92
CA GLY A 107 -3.48 -9.74 -9.37
C GLY A 107 -3.78 -11.08 -10.02
N LYS A 108 -5.07 -11.42 -10.22
CA LYS A 108 -5.48 -12.65 -10.93
C LYS A 108 -5.00 -12.66 -12.37
N CYS A 109 -5.14 -11.55 -13.09
CA CYS A 109 -4.72 -11.46 -14.48
C CYS A 109 -3.20 -11.57 -14.63
N LEU A 110 -2.42 -10.98 -13.72
CA LEU A 110 -0.95 -11.12 -13.70
C LEU A 110 -0.51 -12.54 -13.38
N GLN A 111 -1.14 -13.19 -12.40
CA GLN A 111 -0.86 -14.59 -12.10
C GLN A 111 -1.17 -15.50 -13.29
N ALA A 112 -2.30 -15.26 -13.96
CA ALA A 112 -2.64 -15.98 -15.19
C ALA A 112 -1.60 -15.74 -16.28
N ALA A 113 -1.14 -14.50 -16.47
CA ALA A 113 -0.08 -14.17 -17.43
C ALA A 113 1.22 -14.95 -17.14
N GLN A 114 1.66 -14.98 -15.88
CA GLN A 114 2.84 -15.73 -15.46
C GLN A 114 2.70 -17.24 -15.70
N LEU A 115 1.51 -17.80 -15.43
CA LEU A 115 1.21 -19.21 -15.71
C LEU A 115 1.20 -19.50 -17.22
N HIS A 116 0.61 -18.62 -18.03
CA HIS A 116 0.60 -18.78 -19.49
C HIS A 116 2.00 -18.67 -20.10
N CYS A 117 2.84 -17.79 -19.56
CA CYS A 117 4.20 -17.57 -20.04
C CYS A 117 5.23 -18.45 -19.33
N SER A 118 4.85 -19.41 -18.48
CA SER A 118 5.80 -20.24 -17.72
C SER A 118 6.60 -21.20 -18.60
N ILE A 119 6.14 -21.44 -19.83
CA ILE A 119 6.83 -22.29 -20.82
C ILE A 119 7.93 -21.55 -21.58
N GLU A 120 8.01 -20.23 -21.45
CA GLU A 120 9.02 -19.41 -22.11
C GLU A 120 10.42 -19.69 -21.55
N ALA A 121 11.44 -19.65 -22.39
CA ALA A 121 12.80 -19.99 -21.98
C ALA A 121 13.46 -18.94 -21.07
N ALA A 122 13.05 -17.67 -21.20
CA ALA A 122 13.66 -16.55 -20.49
C ALA A 122 12.78 -16.08 -19.32
N PRO A 123 13.34 -15.89 -18.11
CA PRO A 123 12.60 -15.39 -16.94
C PRO A 123 11.86 -14.07 -17.19
N TRP A 124 12.42 -13.22 -18.06
CA TRP A 124 11.80 -11.97 -18.50
C TRP A 124 10.45 -12.20 -19.18
N ASN A 125 10.40 -13.14 -20.13
CA ASN A 125 9.20 -13.45 -20.90
C ASN A 125 8.15 -14.15 -20.03
N CYS A 126 8.59 -14.86 -18.98
CA CYS A 126 7.71 -15.43 -17.95
C CYS A 126 7.14 -14.40 -16.97
N PHE A 127 7.52 -13.12 -17.05
CA PHE A 127 7.15 -12.09 -16.07
C PHE A 127 7.56 -12.43 -14.62
N GLN A 128 8.63 -13.22 -14.42
CA GLN A 128 9.07 -13.62 -13.06
C GLN A 128 9.55 -12.44 -12.20
N HIS A 129 10.03 -11.37 -12.85
CA HIS A 129 10.45 -10.14 -12.18
C HIS A 129 9.28 -9.30 -11.67
N VAL A 130 8.03 -9.62 -12.06
CA VAL A 130 6.84 -8.86 -11.66
C VAL A 130 6.20 -9.51 -10.44
N VAL A 131 6.13 -8.77 -9.34
CA VAL A 131 5.52 -9.24 -8.09
C VAL A 131 4.29 -8.40 -7.80
N PHE A 132 3.13 -9.05 -7.76
CA PHE A 132 1.88 -8.38 -7.41
C PHE A 132 1.81 -8.14 -5.89
N ILE A 133 1.47 -6.90 -5.52
CA ILE A 133 1.15 -6.52 -4.15
C ILE A 133 -0.30 -6.06 -4.11
N PRO A 134 -1.16 -6.70 -3.29
CA PRO A 134 -2.55 -6.29 -3.17
C PRO A 134 -2.64 -4.86 -2.65
N SER A 135 -3.62 -4.11 -3.15
CA SER A 135 -3.76 -2.73 -2.73
C SER A 135 -4.07 -2.58 -1.24
N LEU A 136 -3.64 -1.46 -0.62
CA LEU A 136 -3.96 -1.16 0.79
C LEU A 136 -5.48 -1.19 1.02
N PHE A 137 -6.25 -0.79 0.00
CA PHE A 137 -7.70 -0.91 0.02
C PHE A 137 -8.15 -2.36 0.22
N HIS A 138 -7.62 -3.31 -0.55
CA HIS A 138 -7.96 -4.73 -0.39
C HIS A 138 -7.47 -5.32 0.92
N LEU A 139 -6.29 -4.89 1.40
CA LEU A 139 -5.80 -5.29 2.71
C LEU A 139 -6.77 -4.83 3.80
N LYS A 140 -7.18 -3.55 3.79
CA LYS A 140 -8.17 -3.01 4.73
C LYS A 140 -9.51 -3.73 4.61
N MET A 141 -9.96 -4.07 3.40
CA MET A 141 -11.18 -4.86 3.19
C MET A 141 -11.09 -6.24 3.83
N ALA A 142 -9.98 -6.96 3.64
CA ALA A 142 -9.76 -8.28 4.22
C ALA A 142 -9.67 -8.20 5.76
N CYS A 143 -8.97 -7.20 6.31
CA CYS A 143 -8.92 -6.97 7.75
C CYS A 143 -10.31 -6.67 8.34
N ALA A 144 -11.10 -5.82 7.68
CA ALA A 144 -12.45 -5.50 8.11
C ALA A 144 -13.37 -6.72 8.10
N ASP A 145 -13.26 -7.58 7.07
CA ASP A 145 -14.01 -8.84 7.01
C ASP A 145 -13.55 -9.81 8.11
N ALA A 146 -12.25 -9.90 8.39
CA ALA A 146 -11.72 -10.73 9.47
C ALA A 146 -12.19 -10.26 10.86
N VAL A 147 -12.20 -8.95 11.13
CA VAL A 147 -12.75 -8.39 12.37
C VAL A 147 -14.23 -8.76 12.52
N TRP A 148 -15.00 -8.66 11.44
CA TRP A 148 -16.40 -9.05 11.45
C TRP A 148 -16.58 -10.55 11.78
N TRP A 149 -15.84 -11.43 11.11
CA TRP A 149 -15.87 -12.87 11.38
C TRP A 149 -15.48 -13.24 12.81
N CYS A 150 -14.46 -12.59 13.37
CA CYS A 150 -13.94 -12.92 14.69
C CYS A 150 -14.79 -12.34 15.84
N PHE A 151 -15.30 -11.12 15.70
CA PHE A 151 -15.84 -10.36 16.82
C PHE A 151 -17.33 -10.03 16.73
N LEU A 152 -17.98 -10.21 15.57
CA LEU A 152 -19.38 -9.82 15.38
C LEU A 152 -20.27 -10.97 14.91
N GLN A 153 -19.72 -11.92 14.16
CA GLN A 153 -20.51 -13.03 13.63
C GLN A 153 -20.89 -14.09 14.69
N PRO A 154 -20.01 -14.55 15.61
CA PRO A 154 -20.38 -15.63 16.50
C PRO A 154 -21.39 -15.13 17.54
N LEU A 155 -22.53 -15.84 17.65
CA LEU A 155 -23.62 -15.47 18.58
C LEU A 155 -23.17 -15.41 20.04
N SER A 156 -22.16 -16.22 20.42
CA SER A 156 -21.57 -16.22 21.76
C SER A 156 -20.92 -14.90 22.13
N VAL A 157 -20.56 -14.07 21.15
CA VAL A 157 -19.95 -12.75 21.39
C VAL A 157 -21.01 -11.73 21.80
N LEU A 158 -22.30 -11.99 21.59
CA LEU A 158 -23.38 -11.11 22.06
C LEU A 158 -23.58 -11.15 23.58
N GLU A 159 -23.10 -12.20 24.23
CA GLU A 159 -23.27 -12.41 25.68
C GLU A 159 -22.13 -11.77 26.50
N ASP A 160 -21.04 -11.38 25.85
CA ASP A 160 -19.89 -10.76 26.51
C ASP A 160 -20.07 -9.24 26.66
N GLU A 161 -19.87 -8.76 27.88
CA GLU A 161 -19.91 -7.34 28.26
C GLU A 161 -18.79 -6.54 27.59
N THR A 162 -17.64 -7.17 27.28
CA THR A 162 -16.52 -6.53 26.57
C THR A 162 -16.54 -6.72 25.04
N SER A 163 -17.66 -7.19 24.50
CA SER A 163 -17.78 -7.47 23.08
C SER A 163 -17.85 -6.21 22.23
N LEU A 164 -17.26 -6.30 21.03
CA LEU A 164 -17.43 -5.28 19.99
C LEU A 164 -18.90 -5.09 19.60
N MET A 165 -19.73 -6.13 19.75
CA MET A 165 -21.18 -6.03 19.53
C MET A 165 -21.86 -5.08 20.52
N ARG A 166 -21.37 -4.99 21.75
CA ARG A 166 -21.89 -4.04 22.74
C ARG A 166 -21.57 -2.60 22.32
N ASP A 167 -20.37 -2.35 21.83
CA ASP A 167 -19.99 -1.04 21.28
C ASP A 167 -20.84 -0.68 20.06
N VAL A 168 -21.08 -1.64 19.16
CA VAL A 168 -22.02 -1.48 18.04
C VAL A 168 -23.42 -1.11 18.53
N SER A 169 -23.91 -1.74 19.60
CA SER A 169 -25.23 -1.42 20.16
C SER A 169 -25.33 0.00 20.71
N GLN A 170 -24.21 0.59 21.15
CA GLN A 170 -24.14 1.97 21.63
C GLN A 170 -23.96 2.97 20.49
N LEU A 171 -23.03 2.69 19.57
CA LEU A 171 -22.69 3.57 18.45
C LEU A 171 -23.77 3.57 17.38
N GLN A 172 -24.35 2.40 17.07
CA GLN A 172 -25.32 2.20 15.99
C GLN A 172 -26.47 1.27 16.43
N PRO A 173 -27.29 1.66 17.43
CA PRO A 173 -28.35 0.82 18.00
C PRO A 173 -29.38 0.32 16.97
N LYS A 174 -29.59 1.08 15.89
CA LYS A 174 -30.56 0.75 14.82
C LYS A 174 -30.01 -0.21 13.77
N GLU A 175 -28.70 -0.47 13.76
CA GLU A 175 -28.04 -1.27 12.73
C GLU A 175 -27.44 -2.58 13.28
N THR A 176 -27.63 -2.92 14.56
CA THR A 176 -27.07 -4.13 15.20
C THR A 176 -27.34 -5.41 14.39
N GLY A 177 -28.57 -5.61 13.88
CA GLY A 177 -28.89 -6.76 13.04
C GLY A 177 -28.13 -6.82 11.70
N ILE A 178 -27.71 -5.67 11.16
CA ILE A 178 -26.87 -5.60 9.95
C ILE A 178 -25.45 -6.07 10.28
N TYR A 179 -24.91 -5.68 11.45
CA TYR A 179 -23.59 -6.12 11.89
C TYR A 179 -23.55 -7.60 12.27
N CYS A 180 -24.64 -8.17 12.81
CA CYS A 180 -24.74 -9.61 13.05
C CYS A 180 -24.80 -10.45 11.75
N SER A 181 -25.17 -9.85 10.62
CA SER A 181 -25.40 -10.57 9.37
C SER A 181 -24.26 -10.45 8.36
N LYS A 182 -24.13 -9.33 7.64
CA LYS A 182 -22.96 -9.01 6.80
C LYS A 182 -22.98 -7.51 6.49
N PRO A 183 -22.33 -6.67 7.32
CA PRO A 183 -22.48 -5.21 7.24
C PRO A 183 -21.83 -4.57 6.00
N GLY A 184 -20.89 -5.28 5.37
CA GLY A 184 -20.11 -4.79 4.24
C GLY A 184 -18.93 -3.91 4.68
N PHE A 185 -18.01 -3.65 3.74
CA PHE A 185 -16.75 -2.98 4.05
C PHE A 185 -16.92 -1.58 4.63
N CYS A 186 -17.75 -0.73 4.03
CA CYS A 186 -17.88 0.67 4.47
C CYS A 186 -18.34 0.78 5.93
N ARG A 187 -19.31 -0.04 6.34
CA ARG A 187 -19.81 -0.07 7.71
C ARG A 187 -18.77 -0.60 8.69
N MET A 188 -18.09 -1.70 8.35
CA MET A 188 -16.98 -2.21 9.17
C MET A 188 -15.84 -1.22 9.28
N HIS A 189 -15.48 -0.54 8.19
CA HIS A 189 -14.40 0.45 8.17
C HIS A 189 -14.74 1.66 9.04
N GLN A 190 -16.00 2.11 9.03
CA GLN A 190 -16.48 3.16 9.93
C GLN A 190 -16.44 2.72 11.39
N LEU A 191 -16.95 1.53 11.70
CA LEU A 191 -16.93 0.99 13.06
C LEU A 191 -15.49 0.91 13.61
N ILE A 192 -14.57 0.36 12.82
CA ILE A 192 -13.14 0.25 13.18
C ILE A 192 -12.49 1.64 13.36
N GLY A 193 -12.97 2.67 12.65
CA GLY A 193 -12.47 4.03 12.84
C GLY A 193 -12.94 4.71 14.12
N HIS A 194 -13.96 4.15 14.79
CA HIS A 194 -14.53 4.69 16.02
C HIS A 194 -14.11 3.94 17.29
N ALA A 195 -13.75 2.66 17.15
CA ALA A 195 -13.22 1.81 18.22
C ALA A 195 -11.72 2.11 18.47
#